data_AF-A0A7S4SV60-F1
#
_entry.id   AF-A0A7S4SV60-F1
#
_cell.length_a   1.000
_cell.length_b   1.000
_cell.length_c   1.000
_cell.angle_alpha   90.00
_cell.angle_beta   90.00
_cell.angle_gamma   90.00
#
_symmetry.space_group_name_H-M   'P 1'
#
loop_
_entity.id
_entity.type
_entity.pdbx_description
1 polymer ?
#
loop_
_entity_poly.entity_id
_entity_poly.type
_entity_poly.pdbx_seq_one_letter_code
_entity_poly.pdbx_strand_id
1 'polypeptide(L)'
;MAPRARDLRCALSRLRYSLMLTRDGLGAALVFKARNRLKFKIDVFDVVVAARPGYLARFMTINFTGVCAEEHIYASEREGEKIYRIADSGTKREADDERVIAIKEGPLRAESFQRHAIEGYRADW
;
A
#
# COMPACT_ATOMS: atom_id res chain seq x y z
N MET A 1 -2.68 -45.16 -30.16
CA MET A 1 -1.94 -45.67 -28.97
C MET A 1 -1.70 -44.48 -28.05
N ALA A 2 -2.56 -44.28 -27.05
CA ALA A 2 -2.54 -43.10 -26.17
C ALA A 2 -1.60 -43.33 -24.98
N PRO A 3 -0.85 -42.32 -24.50
CA PRO A 3 0.05 -42.50 -23.37
C PRO A 3 -0.74 -42.66 -22.06
N ARG A 4 -0.23 -43.54 -21.19
CA ARG A 4 -0.88 -43.96 -19.94
C ARG A 4 -0.86 -42.83 -18.90
N ALA A 5 -1.99 -42.62 -18.24
CA ALA A 5 -2.29 -41.58 -17.25
C ALA A 5 -1.44 -41.56 -15.94
N ARG A 6 -0.27 -42.21 -15.90
CA ARG A 6 0.64 -42.18 -14.74
C ARG A 6 1.68 -41.06 -14.79
N ASP A 7 1.89 -40.43 -15.94
CA ASP A 7 2.92 -39.39 -16.12
C ASP A 7 2.49 -37.97 -15.66
N LEU A 8 1.18 -37.73 -15.54
CA LEU A 8 0.66 -36.41 -15.16
C LEU A 8 0.80 -36.10 -13.67
N ARG A 9 1.05 -37.10 -12.81
CA ARG A 9 1.30 -36.88 -11.39
C ARG A 9 2.72 -36.40 -11.08
N CYS A 10 3.67 -36.61 -11.98
CA CYS A 10 5.05 -36.14 -11.81
C CYS A 10 5.25 -34.71 -12.37
N ALA A 11 4.52 -34.35 -13.43
CA ALA A 11 4.58 -33.00 -14.02
C ALA A 11 3.92 -31.90 -13.16
N LEU A 12 2.97 -32.27 -12.29
CA LEU A 12 2.22 -31.31 -11.45
C LEU A 12 2.84 -31.09 -10.07
N SER A 13 3.93 -31.78 -9.70
CA SER A 13 4.66 -31.57 -8.43
C SER A 13 5.67 -30.41 -8.50
N ARG A 14 5.89 -29.82 -9.68
CA ARG A 14 6.86 -28.73 -9.92
C ARG A 14 6.26 -27.37 -10.20
N LEU A 15 4.95 -27.20 -10.13
CA LEU A 15 4.34 -25.88 -10.01
C LEU A 15 4.30 -25.48 -8.53
N ARG A 16 5.47 -25.41 -7.88
CA ARG A 16 5.64 -24.43 -6.82
C ARG A 16 5.48 -23.09 -7.54
N TYR A 17 4.28 -22.52 -7.50
CA TYR A 17 4.13 -21.08 -7.64
C TYR A 17 4.83 -20.43 -6.43
N SER A 18 6.16 -20.46 -6.45
CA SER A 18 6.96 -19.50 -5.74
C SER A 18 6.75 -18.21 -6.52
N LEU A 19 5.62 -17.54 -6.27
CA LEU A 19 5.52 -16.11 -6.54
C LEU A 19 6.65 -15.52 -5.71
N MET A 20 7.84 -15.36 -6.29
CA MET A 20 8.91 -14.62 -5.65
C MET A 20 8.38 -13.21 -5.52
N LEU A 21 7.89 -12.90 -4.33
CA LEU A 21 7.53 -11.54 -3.97
C LEU A 21 8.83 -10.74 -4.08
N THR A 22 8.84 -9.69 -4.89
CA THR A 22 9.98 -8.78 -5.03
C THR A 22 9.65 -7.46 -4.36
N ARG A 23 10.68 -6.67 -4.03
CA ARG A 23 10.48 -5.29 -3.53
C ARG A 23 9.60 -4.48 -4.48
N ASP A 24 9.87 -4.57 -5.78
CA ASP A 24 9.12 -3.84 -6.80
C ASP A 24 7.67 -4.33 -6.92
N GLY A 25 7.45 -5.64 -6.79
CA GLY A 25 6.11 -6.22 -6.75
C GLY A 25 5.29 -5.72 -5.55
N LEU A 26 5.90 -5.68 -4.37
CA LEU A 26 5.30 -5.07 -3.17
C LEU A 26 5.05 -3.57 -3.37
N GLY A 27 6.01 -2.84 -3.94
CA GLY A 27 5.88 -1.41 -4.24
C GLY A 27 4.71 -1.12 -5.17
N ALA A 28 4.60 -1.87 -6.28
CA ALA A 28 3.49 -1.79 -7.22
C ALA A 28 2.15 -2.15 -6.56
N ALA A 29 2.13 -3.18 -5.71
CA ALA A 29 0.93 -3.57 -4.96
C ALA A 29 0.46 -2.45 -4.01
N LEU A 30 1.37 -1.76 -3.31
CA LEU A 30 1.01 -0.63 -2.45
C LEU A 30 0.46 0.57 -3.24
N VAL A 31 1.03 0.84 -4.43
CA VAL A 31 0.50 1.87 -5.33
C VAL A 31 -0.89 1.50 -5.84
N PHE A 32 -1.10 0.25 -6.22
CA PHE A 32 -2.41 -0.25 -6.63
C PHE A 32 -3.43 -0.14 -5.49
N LYS A 33 -3.03 -0.50 -4.26
CA LYS A 33 -3.83 -0.34 -3.04
C LYS A 33 -4.18 1.12 -2.77
N ALA A 34 -3.24 2.05 -2.96
CA ALA A 34 -3.48 3.47 -2.76
C ALA A 34 -4.58 4.01 -3.70
N ARG A 35 -4.57 3.57 -4.96
CA ARG A 35 -5.51 4.02 -6.00
C ARG A 35 -6.87 3.31 -5.96
N ASN A 36 -6.93 2.09 -5.46
CA ASN A 36 -8.14 1.25 -5.52
C ASN A 36 -8.72 0.97 -4.13
N ARG A 37 -8.80 1.98 -3.25
CA ARG A 37 -9.17 1.82 -1.83
C ARG A 37 -10.47 1.01 -1.62
N LEU A 38 -11.49 1.25 -2.44
CA LEU A 38 -12.79 0.55 -2.38
C LEU A 38 -12.69 -0.97 -2.57
N LYS A 39 -11.68 -1.47 -3.28
CA LYS A 39 -11.50 -2.91 -3.52
C LYS A 39 -10.99 -3.68 -2.30
N PHE A 40 -10.48 -2.99 -1.28
CA PHE A 40 -9.77 -3.60 -0.16
C PHE A 40 -10.60 -3.77 1.11
N LYS A 41 -11.93 -3.85 1.01
CA LYS A 41 -12.85 -4.07 2.15
C LYS A 41 -12.61 -3.14 3.34
N ILE A 42 -12.25 -1.89 3.05
CA ILE A 42 -12.20 -0.83 4.06
C ILE A 42 -13.51 -0.06 3.94
N ASP A 43 -14.15 0.18 5.07
CA ASP A 43 -15.48 0.79 5.15
C ASP A 43 -15.42 2.31 4.90
N VAL A 44 -15.27 2.65 3.62
CA VAL A 44 -15.20 4.03 3.10
C VAL A 44 -16.07 4.19 1.87
N PHE A 45 -16.57 5.40 1.64
CA PHE A 45 -17.32 5.79 0.44
C PHE A 45 -16.80 7.14 -0.09
N ASP A 46 -17.33 7.58 -1.24
CA ASP A 46 -16.94 8.83 -1.92
C ASP A 46 -15.42 8.96 -2.12
N VAL A 47 -14.79 7.86 -2.54
CA VAL A 47 -13.35 7.83 -2.78
C VAL A 47 -13.02 8.54 -4.09
N VAL A 48 -12.33 9.68 -3.98
CA VAL A 48 -11.79 10.42 -5.12
C VAL A 48 -10.27 10.37 -5.06
N VAL A 49 -9.63 10.02 -6.18
CA VAL A 49 -8.18 9.95 -6.27
C VAL A 49 -7.71 10.86 -7.40
N ALA A 50 -6.78 11.76 -7.11
CA ALA A 50 -6.20 12.68 -8.07
C ALA A 50 -4.68 12.63 -8.01
N ALA A 51 -4.02 12.54 -9.17
CA ALA A 51 -2.59 12.75 -9.25
C ALA A 51 -2.28 14.24 -9.13
N ARG A 52 -1.34 14.59 -8.25
CA ARG A 52 -0.81 15.95 -8.09
C ARG A 52 0.70 15.93 -8.32
N PRO A 53 1.33 17.08 -8.62
CA PRO A 53 2.79 17.16 -8.66
C PRO A 53 3.39 16.70 -7.33
N GLY A 54 4.16 15.62 -7.35
CA GLY A 54 4.87 15.08 -6.19
C GLY A 54 4.10 14.08 -5.31
N TYR A 55 2.77 13.97 -5.41
CA TYR A 55 1.99 13.05 -4.58
C TYR A 55 0.65 12.64 -5.23
N LEU A 56 0.05 11.59 -4.68
CA LEU A 56 -1.32 11.19 -4.99
C LEU A 56 -2.25 11.73 -3.90
N ALA A 57 -3.19 12.59 -4.27
CA ALA A 57 -4.24 13.04 -3.36
C ALA A 57 -5.38 12.01 -3.34
N ARG A 58 -5.82 11.63 -2.15
CA ARG A 58 -6.98 10.77 -1.96
C ARG A 58 -7.94 11.42 -0.98
N PHE A 59 -9.18 11.62 -1.42
CA PHE A 59 -10.29 12.02 -0.57
C PHE A 59 -11.19 10.81 -0.34
N MET A 60 -11.69 10.62 0.88
CA MET A 60 -12.63 9.56 1.21
C MET A 60 -13.44 9.91 2.46
N THR A 61 -14.65 9.39 2.54
CA THR A 61 -15.49 9.48 3.74
C THR A 61 -15.45 8.15 4.48
N ILE A 62 -15.08 8.16 5.75
CA ILE A 62 -15.02 6.96 6.60
C ILE A 62 -16.42 6.66 7.11
N ASN A 63 -16.99 5.49 6.79
CA ASN A 63 -18.38 5.16 7.12
C ASN A 63 -18.66 5.20 8.63
N PHE A 64 -17.77 4.63 9.43
CA PHE A 64 -17.96 4.53 10.88
C PHE A 64 -18.02 5.89 11.58
N THR A 65 -17.25 6.88 11.11
CA THR A 65 -17.16 8.21 11.75
C THR A 65 -17.89 9.31 10.99
N GLY A 66 -18.24 9.08 9.73
CA GLY A 66 -18.72 10.12 8.80
C GLY A 66 -17.67 11.17 8.44
N VAL A 67 -16.42 11.01 8.88
CA VAL A 67 -15.37 12.02 8.68
C VAL A 67 -14.82 11.92 7.27
N CYS A 68 -14.77 13.06 6.60
CA CYS A 68 -14.05 13.25 5.36
C CYS A 68 -12.55 13.37 5.64
N ALA A 69 -11.77 12.42 5.14
CA ALA A 69 -10.33 12.41 5.24
C ALA A 69 -9.72 12.72 3.87
N GLU A 70 -8.81 13.71 3.85
CA GLU A 70 -7.92 13.95 2.72
C GLU A 70 -6.53 13.44 3.08
N GLU A 71 -5.95 12.64 2.20
CA GLU A 71 -4.62 12.08 2.37
C GLU A 71 -3.73 12.46 1.18
N HIS A 72 -2.54 12.93 1.49
CA HIS A 72 -1.46 13.08 0.52
C HIS A 72 -0.53 11.87 0.63
N ILE A 73 -0.41 11.14 -0.48
CA ILE A 73 0.30 9.87 -0.53
C ILE A 73 1.57 10.04 -1.37
N TYR A 74 2.70 9.91 -0.70
CA TYR A 74 4.02 10.01 -1.30
C TYR A 74 4.63 8.63 -1.52
N ALA A 75 5.47 8.54 -2.54
CA ALA A 75 6.24 7.35 -2.87
C ALA A 75 7.73 7.69 -2.84
N SER A 76 8.46 7.17 -1.84
CA SER A 76 9.92 7.17 -1.86
C SER A 76 10.38 5.85 -2.43
N GLU A 77 10.64 5.80 -3.74
CA GLU A 77 11.06 4.58 -4.42
C GLU A 77 12.44 4.10 -3.95
N ARG A 78 13.35 5.05 -3.67
CA ARG A 78 14.69 4.76 -3.18
C ARG A 78 14.66 4.07 -1.80
N GLU A 79 13.86 4.60 -0.88
CA GLU A 79 13.76 4.08 0.49
C GLU A 79 12.77 2.91 0.61
N GLY A 80 12.02 2.61 -0.45
CA GLY A 80 10.97 1.60 -0.44
C GLY A 80 9.78 1.98 0.44
N GLU A 81 9.51 3.28 0.62
CA GLU A 81 8.47 3.78 1.52
C GLU A 81 7.26 4.33 0.77
N LYS A 82 6.07 4.03 1.29
CA LYS A 82 4.83 4.75 0.99
C LYS A 82 4.41 5.53 2.22
N ILE A 83 4.27 6.83 2.06
CA ILE A 83 4.04 7.76 3.17
C ILE A 83 2.66 8.36 2.96
N TYR A 84 1.84 8.35 4.01
CA TYR A 84 0.47 8.84 4.02
C TYR A 84 0.41 9.96 5.05
N ARG A 85 0.13 11.18 4.59
CA ARG A 85 -0.09 12.35 5.44
C ARG A 85 -1.55 12.75 5.37
N ILE A 86 -2.18 12.96 6.52
CA ILE A 86 -3.53 13.51 6.56
C ILE A 86 -3.43 15.01 6.32
N ALA A 87 -4.19 15.52 5.37
CA ALA A 87 -4.33 16.94 5.10
C ALA A 87 -5.61 17.46 5.74
N ASP A 88 -5.51 18.62 6.39
CA ASP A 88 -6.68 19.32 6.88
C ASP A 88 -7.56 19.80 5.72
N SER A 89 -8.86 19.52 5.80
CA SER A 89 -9.80 19.74 4.70
C SER A 89 -9.94 21.22 4.31
N GLY A 90 -9.77 22.14 5.26
CA GLY A 90 -9.91 23.59 5.04
C GLY A 90 -8.61 24.25 4.62
N THR A 91 -7.52 24.00 5.34
CA THR A 91 -6.23 24.66 5.13
C THR A 91 -5.33 23.94 4.12
N LYS A 92 -5.63 22.68 3.78
CA LYS A 92 -4.79 21.79 2.96
C LYS A 92 -3.39 21.56 3.53
N ARG A 93 -3.17 21.93 4.79
CA ARG A 93 -1.92 21.70 5.50
C ARG A 93 -1.84 20.23 5.94
N GLU A 94 -0.69 19.63 5.74
CA GLU A 94 -0.41 18.26 6.20
C GLU A 94 -0.17 18.25 7.71
N ALA A 95 -0.63 17.18 8.36
CA ALA A 95 -0.25 16.87 9.72
C ALA A 95 1.26 16.62 9.81
N ASP A 96 1.84 16.98 10.96
CA ASP A 96 3.26 16.78 11.23
C ASP A 96 3.60 15.28 11.43
N ASP A 97 2.60 14.46 11.79
CA ASP A 97 2.70 13.01 11.82
C ASP A 97 2.36 12.37 10.47
N GLU A 98 3.17 11.39 10.07
CA GLU A 98 2.98 10.61 8.85
C GLU A 98 2.91 9.12 9.14
N ARG A 99 2.03 8.41 8.42
CA ARG A 99 1.96 6.95 8.43
C ARG A 99 2.80 6.41 7.31
N VAL A 100 3.62 5.41 7.58
CA VAL A 100 4.59 4.86 6.64
C VAL A 100 4.40 3.36 6.52
N ILE A 101 4.37 2.89 5.27
CA ILE A 101 4.58 1.48 4.95
C ILE A 101 5.95 1.37 4.28
N ALA A 102 6.92 0.79 4.96
CA ALA A 102 8.27 0.59 4.46
C ALA A 102 8.47 -0.86 4.01
N ILE A 103 9.00 -1.05 2.81
CA ILE A 103 9.39 -2.36 2.29
C ILE A 103 10.87 -2.56 2.61
N LYS A 104 11.18 -3.55 3.45
CA LYS A 104 12.55 -3.92 3.82
C LYS A 104 12.95 -5.19 3.10
N GLU A 105 14.20 -5.27 2.68
CA GLU A 105 14.82 -6.46 2.10
C GLU A 105 15.72 -7.14 3.14
N GLY A 106 15.90 -8.45 3.03
CA GLY A 106 16.75 -9.24 3.94
C GLY A 106 16.27 -9.33 5.40
N PRO A 107 15.13 -9.98 5.73
CA PRO A 107 14.17 -10.64 4.85
C PRO A 107 13.16 -9.65 4.25
N LEU A 108 12.57 -10.02 3.11
CA LEU A 108 11.53 -9.21 2.45
C LEU A 108 10.29 -9.12 3.34
N ARG A 109 9.94 -7.91 3.76
CA ARG A 109 8.76 -7.64 4.61
C ARG A 109 8.25 -6.22 4.42
N ALA A 110 6.99 -6.00 4.76
CA ALA A 110 6.41 -4.68 4.87
C ALA A 110 6.24 -4.34 6.37
N GLU A 111 6.73 -3.19 6.78
CA GLU A 111 6.59 -2.66 8.14
C GLU A 111 5.65 -1.45 8.08
N SER A 112 4.71 -1.37 9.01
CA SER A 112 3.76 -0.27 9.13
C SER A 112 4.05 0.47 10.44
N PHE A 113 4.28 1.77 10.39
CA PHE A 113 4.53 2.59 11.58
C PHE A 113 4.09 4.04 11.33
N GLN A 114 3.84 4.76 12.42
CA GLN A 114 3.68 6.22 12.39
C GLN A 114 5.01 6.86 12.78
N ARG A 115 5.36 7.99 12.15
CA ARG A 115 6.48 8.81 12.60
C ARG A 115 6.18 10.30 12.50
N HIS A 116 6.82 11.10 13.34
CA HIS A 116 6.85 12.54 13.14
C HIS A 116 7.72 12.87 11.93
N ALA A 117 7.22 13.67 10.98
CA ALA A 117 7.86 13.91 9.69
C ALA A 117 9.23 14.60 9.80
N ILE A 118 9.45 15.36 10.87
CA ILE A 118 10.71 16.09 11.12
C ILE A 118 11.62 15.32 12.08
N GLU A 119 11.07 14.83 13.20
CA GLU A 119 11.87 14.27 14.30
C GLU A 119 12.15 12.77 14.11
N GLY A 120 11.34 12.08 13.31
CA GLY A 120 11.54 10.66 12.97
C GLY A 120 11.23 9.67 14.10
N TYR A 121 10.72 10.12 15.25
CA TYR A 121 10.25 9.24 16.33
C TYR A 121 9.16 8.31 15.80
N ARG A 122 9.26 7.01 16.10
CA ARG A 122 8.33 5.99 15.59
C ARG A 122 7.39 5.50 16.68
N ALA A 123 6.13 5.36 16.31
CA ALA A 123 5.10 4.69 17.11
C ALA A 123 4.45 3.57 16.28
N ASP A 124 3.95 2.55 16.97
CA ASP A 124 3.18 1.49 16.32
C ASP A 124 1.87 2.07 15.77
N TRP A 125 1.53 1.66 14.55
CA TRP A 125 0.35 2.10 13.81
C TRP A 125 -0.67 0.96 13.66
#